data_AF-A0A2M9E491-F1
#
_entry.id   AF-A0A2M9E491-F1
#
_cell.length_a   1.000
_cell.length_b   1.000
_cell.length_c   1.000
_cell.angle_alpha   90.00
_cell.angle_beta   90.00
_cell.angle_gamma   90.00
#
_symmetry.space_group_name_H-M   'P 1'
#
loop_
_entity.id
_entity.type
_entity.pdbx_description
1 polymer ?
#
loop_
_entity_poly.entity_id
_entity_poly.type
_entity_poly.pdbx_seq_one_letter_code
_entity_poly.pdbx_strand_id
1 'polypeptide(L)'
;MDEEPEPIDRERINLSTRLCAYRTAIAAIDIALWAEKERIPHNWRFKELCEPAITNKPAPAIPYTEELQAAIDAYEAVRGNPEATQGRTPKQALLSWLEENRPNLGAKARDRIATMCNWEPQGGAPATPTGRGSE
;
A
#
# COMPACT_ATOMS: atom_id res chain seq x y z
N MET A 1 25.93 -37.26 -16.66
CA MET A 1 26.06 -36.26 -17.74
C MET A 1 25.75 -34.95 -17.07
N ASP A 2 26.77 -34.33 -16.52
CA ASP A 2 26.68 -33.05 -15.83
C ASP A 2 26.68 -31.96 -16.92
N GLU A 3 25.53 -31.33 -17.11
CA GLU A 3 25.35 -30.25 -18.07
C GLU A 3 25.93 -28.98 -17.43
N GLU A 4 27.16 -28.64 -17.80
CA GLU A 4 27.83 -27.43 -17.35
C GLU A 4 27.03 -26.21 -17.83
N PRO A 5 26.62 -25.28 -16.95
CA PRO A 5 25.79 -24.16 -17.37
C PRO A 5 26.60 -23.23 -18.27
N GLU A 6 26.06 -22.99 -19.48
CA GLU A 6 26.63 -22.09 -20.49
C GLU A 6 27.02 -20.72 -19.88
N PRO A 7 28.21 -20.19 -20.21
CA PRO A 7 28.70 -18.93 -19.67
C PRO A 7 27.79 -17.77 -20.11
N ILE A 8 27.40 -16.94 -19.14
CA ILE A 8 26.52 -15.79 -19.38
C ILE A 8 27.26 -14.75 -20.23
N ASP A 9 26.79 -14.59 -21.47
CA ASP A 9 27.26 -13.56 -22.40
C ASP A 9 26.97 -12.15 -21.87
N ARG A 10 28.04 -11.43 -21.52
CA ARG A 10 27.98 -10.10 -20.90
C ARG A 10 27.52 -9.01 -21.87
N GLU A 11 27.65 -9.22 -23.18
CA GLU A 11 27.29 -8.22 -24.19
C GLU A 11 25.78 -8.23 -24.50
N ARG A 12 25.06 -9.29 -24.12
CA ARG A 12 23.58 -9.37 -24.18
C ARG A 12 22.88 -8.85 -22.93
N ILE A 13 23.63 -8.42 -21.91
CA ILE A 13 23.07 -7.84 -20.68
C ILE A 13 22.75 -6.37 -20.93
N ASN A 14 21.58 -6.11 -21.51
CA ASN A 14 21.06 -4.76 -21.57
C ASN A 14 20.27 -4.47 -20.27
N LEU A 15 20.69 -3.43 -19.54
CA LEU A 15 20.11 -2.97 -18.27
C LEU A 15 18.58 -2.79 -18.33
N SER A 16 18.03 -2.55 -19.52
CA SER A 16 16.61 -2.29 -19.73
C SER A 16 15.79 -3.53 -20.11
N THR A 17 16.41 -4.67 -20.44
CA THR A 17 15.72 -5.79 -21.10
C THR A 17 15.52 -7.02 -20.21
N ARG A 18 16.01 -7.00 -18.96
CA ARG A 18 15.82 -8.08 -17.98
C ARG A 18 14.97 -7.73 -16.75
N LEU A 19 14.34 -6.55 -16.73
CA LEU A 19 13.22 -6.29 -15.83
C LEU A 19 11.91 -6.57 -16.58
N CYS A 20 11.75 -7.80 -17.08
CA CYS A 20 10.42 -8.30 -17.40
C CYS A 20 9.71 -8.39 -16.04
N ALA A 21 8.96 -7.33 -15.72
CA ALA A 21 8.44 -6.96 -14.40
C ALA A 21 7.42 -7.94 -13.80
N TYR A 22 7.40 -9.19 -14.25
CA TYR A 22 6.29 -10.12 -14.00
C TYR A 22 6.66 -11.49 -13.45
N ARG A 23 7.94 -11.85 -13.17
CA ARG A 23 8.18 -13.22 -12.66
C ARG A 23 9.48 -13.52 -11.89
N THR A 24 10.08 -12.55 -11.22
CA THR A 24 11.12 -12.86 -10.22
C THR A 24 10.74 -12.24 -8.90
N ALA A 25 9.95 -12.97 -8.11
CA ALA A 25 9.84 -12.71 -6.69
C ALA A 25 11.08 -13.31 -6.03
N ILE A 26 11.93 -12.47 -5.45
CA ILE A 26 13.03 -12.91 -4.59
C ILE A 26 12.53 -12.75 -3.17
N ALA A 27 12.60 -13.82 -2.36
CA ALA A 27 12.22 -13.70 -0.96
C ALA A 27 13.18 -12.74 -0.27
N ALA A 28 12.66 -11.88 0.61
CA ALA A 28 13.50 -10.93 1.34
C ALA A 28 14.61 -11.63 2.16
N ILE A 29 14.37 -12.88 2.57
CA ILE A 29 15.34 -13.76 3.24
C ILE A 29 16.53 -14.08 2.32
N ASP A 30 16.30 -14.36 1.03
CA ASP A 30 17.37 -14.73 0.09
C ASP A 30 18.31 -13.55 -0.15
N ILE A 31 17.77 -12.33 -0.19
CA ILE A 31 18.57 -11.10 -0.32
C ILE A 31 19.43 -10.89 0.92
N ALA A 32 18.90 -11.18 2.11
CA ALA A 32 19.65 -11.10 3.37
C ALA A 32 20.79 -12.10 3.42
N LEU A 33 20.53 -13.37 3.10
CA LEU A 33 21.56 -14.40 3.05
C LEU A 33 22.67 -14.06 2.03
N TRP A 34 22.28 -13.50 0.88
CA TRP A 34 23.25 -13.00 -0.09
C TRP A 34 24.09 -11.84 0.48
N ALA A 35 23.46 -10.88 1.16
CA ALA A 35 24.17 -9.74 1.73
C ALA A 35 25.11 -10.14 2.88
N GLU A 36 24.74 -11.11 3.73
CA GLU A 36 25.62 -11.69 4.75
C GLU A 36 26.83 -12.38 4.12
N LYS A 37 26.60 -13.18 3.06
CA LYS A 37 27.67 -13.87 2.31
C LYS A 37 28.66 -12.89 1.70
N GLU A 38 28.16 -11.81 1.10
CA GLU A 38 28.99 -10.76 0.49
C GLU A 38 29.54 -9.76 1.53
N ARG A 39 29.27 -9.97 2.83
CA ARG A 39 29.69 -9.10 3.95
C ARG A 39 29.23 -7.65 3.79
N ILE A 40 28.06 -7.46 3.19
CA ILE A 40 27.42 -6.16 3.04
C ILE A 40 26.70 -5.85 4.36
N PRO A 41 27.04 -4.74 5.04
CA PRO A 41 26.35 -4.38 6.28
C PRO A 41 24.88 -4.03 5.97
N HIS A 42 23.96 -4.76 6.57
CA HIS A 42 22.52 -4.49 6.48
C HIS A 42 21.85 -4.57 7.86
N ASN A 43 20.77 -3.81 8.05
CA ASN A 43 20.01 -3.76 9.30
C ASN A 43 18.73 -4.63 9.27
N TRP A 44 18.62 -5.54 8.30
CA TRP A 44 17.42 -6.36 8.16
C TRP A 44 17.29 -7.38 9.31
N ARG A 45 16.20 -7.28 10.09
CA ARG A 45 15.92 -8.12 11.27
C ARG A 45 15.08 -9.34 10.87
N PHE A 46 15.69 -10.39 10.33
CA PHE A 46 14.96 -11.59 9.86
C PHE A 46 14.75 -12.69 10.90
N LYS A 47 15.31 -12.56 12.11
CA LYS A 47 15.05 -13.53 13.19
C LYS A 47 13.58 -13.59 13.61
N GLU A 48 12.77 -12.60 13.20
CA GLU A 48 11.32 -12.53 13.40
C GLU A 48 10.50 -13.09 12.21
N LEU A 49 11.14 -13.49 11.09
CA LEU A 49 10.47 -13.89 9.85
C LEU A 49 10.63 -15.39 9.50
N CYS A 50 11.57 -16.09 10.14
CA CYS A 50 11.75 -17.55 10.01
C CYS A 50 11.01 -18.37 11.08
N GLU A 51 10.42 -17.74 12.08
CA GLU A 51 9.39 -18.41 12.85
C GLU A 51 8.10 -18.31 12.03
N PRO A 52 7.43 -19.43 11.68
CA PRO A 52 6.04 -19.31 11.29
C PRO A 52 5.37 -18.66 12.48
N ALA A 53 4.93 -17.41 12.33
CA ALA A 53 4.17 -16.70 13.33
C ALA A 53 2.77 -17.34 13.45
N ILE A 54 2.70 -18.64 13.77
CA ILE A 54 1.66 -19.25 14.56
C ILE A 54 2.03 -19.01 16.03
N THR A 55 2.30 -17.76 16.37
CA THR A 55 2.01 -17.30 17.71
C THR A 55 0.75 -16.48 17.53
N ASN A 56 -0.39 -17.08 17.87
CA ASN A 56 -1.65 -16.37 18.15
C ASN A 56 -1.48 -15.50 19.40
N LYS A 57 -0.36 -14.80 19.51
CA LYS A 57 -0.15 -13.78 20.50
C LYS A 57 -0.53 -12.50 19.76
N PRO A 58 -1.73 -11.94 19.99
CA PRO A 58 -1.99 -10.62 19.45
C PRO A 58 -0.84 -9.74 19.94
N ALA A 59 -0.15 -9.09 19.01
CA ALA A 59 0.65 -7.92 19.35
C ALA A 59 -0.20 -7.08 20.31
N PRO A 60 0.37 -6.47 21.37
CA PRO A 60 -0.43 -5.64 22.27
C PRO A 60 -1.25 -4.72 21.38
N ALA A 61 -2.56 -4.92 21.39
CA ALA A 61 -3.46 -4.21 20.50
C ALA A 61 -3.30 -2.76 20.90
N ILE A 62 -2.42 -2.03 20.21
CA ILE A 62 -2.42 -0.59 20.28
C ILE A 62 -3.82 -0.28 19.81
N PRO A 63 -4.74 0.18 20.70
CA PRO A 63 -6.08 0.46 20.26
C PRO A 63 -5.91 1.49 19.17
N TYR A 64 -6.22 1.08 17.94
CA TYR A 64 -6.17 1.99 16.81
C TYR A 64 -6.93 3.24 17.23
N THR A 65 -6.36 4.41 16.96
CA THR A 65 -7.05 5.66 17.24
C THR A 65 -8.45 5.59 16.61
N GLU A 66 -9.43 6.22 17.23
CA GLU A 66 -10.83 6.17 16.76
C GLU A 66 -10.94 6.54 15.28
N GLU A 67 -10.11 7.50 14.82
CA GLU A 67 -10.01 7.88 13.41
C GLU A 67 -9.49 6.76 12.50
N LEU A 68 -8.52 5.97 12.94
CA LEU A 68 -7.96 4.88 12.15
C LEU A 68 -8.91 3.69 12.06
N GLN A 69 -9.64 3.39 13.14
CA GLN A 69 -10.72 2.39 13.10
C GLN A 69 -11.81 2.82 12.12
N ALA A 70 -12.26 4.07 12.22
CA ALA A 70 -13.27 4.62 11.30
C ALA A 70 -12.79 4.59 9.83
N ALA A 71 -11.49 4.79 9.58
CA ALA A 71 -10.92 4.70 8.24
C ALA A 71 -10.96 3.29 7.66
N ILE A 72 -10.59 2.28 8.46
CA ILE A 72 -10.63 0.87 8.03
C ILE A 72 -12.07 0.46 7.74
N ASP A 73 -13.00 0.71 8.67
CA ASP A 73 -14.40 0.31 8.51
C ASP A 73 -15.03 0.96 7.27
N ALA A 74 -14.79 2.26 7.07
CA ALA A 74 -15.32 2.99 5.91
C ALA A 74 -14.76 2.45 4.59
N TYR A 75 -13.46 2.16 4.55
CA TYR A 75 -12.82 1.61 3.36
C TYR A 75 -13.37 0.23 3.01
N GLU A 76 -13.49 -0.66 4.00
CA GLU A 76 -14.03 -2.01 3.79
C GLU A 76 -15.50 -1.98 3.35
N ALA A 77 -16.32 -1.13 3.97
CA ALA A 77 -17.73 -1.01 3.63
C ALA A 77 -17.97 -0.47 2.23
N VAL A 78 -17.22 0.56 1.82
CA VAL A 78 -17.41 1.19 0.49
C VAL A 78 -16.73 0.38 -0.61
N ARG A 79 -15.54 -0.18 -0.37
CA ARG A 79 -14.84 -0.98 -1.38
C ARG A 79 -15.46 -2.37 -1.56
N GLY A 80 -16.00 -2.96 -0.49
CA GLY A 80 -16.69 -4.24 -0.53
C GLY A 80 -18.06 -4.20 -1.18
N ASN A 81 -18.65 -3.01 -1.34
CA ASN A 81 -19.97 -2.84 -1.94
C ASN A 81 -19.90 -1.97 -3.22
N PRO A 82 -19.91 -2.58 -4.43
CA PRO A 82 -19.89 -1.85 -5.70
C PRO A 82 -21.07 -0.87 -5.86
N GLU A 83 -22.20 -1.12 -5.21
CA GLU A 83 -23.38 -0.24 -5.26
C GLU A 83 -23.15 1.06 -4.48
N ALA A 84 -22.29 1.04 -3.45
CA ALA A 84 -21.96 2.24 -2.68
C ALA A 84 -21.27 3.32 -3.53
N THR A 85 -20.61 2.90 -4.61
CA THR A 85 -19.92 3.77 -5.57
C THR A 85 -20.68 4.01 -6.87
N GLN A 86 -21.90 3.48 -7.04
CA GLN A 86 -22.67 3.70 -8.27
C GLN A 86 -23.08 5.17 -8.39
N GLY A 87 -22.43 5.89 -9.31
CA GLY A 87 -22.69 7.31 -9.61
C GLY A 87 -22.11 8.30 -8.61
N ARG A 88 -21.25 7.87 -7.68
CA ARG A 88 -20.56 8.72 -6.71
C ARG A 88 -19.07 8.43 -6.73
N THR A 89 -18.25 9.45 -6.49
CA THR A 89 -16.81 9.21 -6.30
C THR A 89 -16.59 8.43 -4.99
N PRO A 90 -15.54 7.60 -4.89
CA PRO A 90 -15.21 6.90 -3.66
C PRO A 90 -15.13 7.83 -2.44
N LYS A 91 -14.56 9.03 -2.62
CA LYS A 91 -14.52 10.07 -1.58
C LYS A 91 -15.93 10.46 -1.08
N GLN A 92 -16.89 10.64 -1.98
CA GLN A 92 -18.28 10.97 -1.60
C GLN A 92 -18.96 9.81 -0.87
N ALA A 93 -18.76 8.58 -1.36
CA ALA A 93 -19.32 7.40 -0.72
C ALA A 93 -18.75 7.16 0.69
N LEU A 94 -17.45 7.39 0.87
CA LEU A 94 -16.77 7.34 2.18
C LEU A 94 -17.30 8.42 3.13
N LEU A 95 -17.52 9.65 2.65
CA LEU A 95 -18.09 10.72 3.46
C LEU A 95 -19.50 10.37 3.94
N SER A 96 -20.39 9.93 3.05
CA SER A 96 -21.75 9.52 3.43
C SER A 96 -21.74 8.38 4.44
N TRP A 97 -20.88 7.37 4.23
CA TRP A 97 -20.77 6.25 5.16
C TRP A 97 -20.30 6.70 6.56
N LEU A 98 -19.32 7.59 6.63
CA LEU A 98 -18.78 8.12 7.89
C LEU A 98 -19.79 9.01 8.62
N GLU A 99 -20.63 9.76 7.90
CA GLU A 99 -21.70 10.58 8.48
C GLU A 99 -22.78 9.73 9.14
N GLU A 100 -23.16 8.62 8.51
CA GLU A 100 -24.19 7.71 8.99
C GLU A 100 -23.70 6.82 10.13
N ASN A 101 -22.49 6.26 10.03
CA ASN A 101 -21.99 5.23 10.95
C ASN A 101 -21.11 5.80 12.07
N ARG A 102 -20.52 6.99 11.89
CA ARG A 102 -19.61 7.62 12.86
C ARG A 102 -19.98 9.10 13.09
N PRO A 103 -21.21 9.39 13.58
CA PRO A 103 -21.69 10.77 13.77
C PRO A 103 -20.89 11.57 14.83
N ASN A 104 -20.18 10.89 15.72
CA ASN A 104 -19.33 11.53 16.74
C ASN A 104 -17.99 12.02 16.17
N LEU A 105 -17.61 11.56 14.98
CA LEU A 105 -16.36 11.97 14.35
C LEU A 105 -16.49 13.39 13.81
N GLY A 106 -15.54 14.28 14.13
CA GLY A 106 -15.58 15.67 13.65
C GLY A 106 -15.52 15.77 12.13
N ALA A 107 -16.17 16.78 11.54
CA ALA A 107 -16.23 16.98 10.08
C ALA A 107 -14.83 17.03 9.42
N LYS A 108 -13.85 17.65 10.08
CA LYS A 108 -12.45 17.68 9.61
C LYS A 108 -11.82 16.28 9.58
N ALA A 109 -12.11 15.44 10.56
CA ALA A 109 -11.59 14.07 10.61
C ALA A 109 -12.22 13.21 9.51
N ARG A 110 -13.54 13.36 9.26
CA ARG A 110 -14.22 12.68 8.13
C ARG A 110 -13.60 13.03 6.78
N ASP A 111 -13.34 14.32 6.52
CA ASP A 111 -12.74 14.73 5.24
C ASP A 111 -11.29 14.22 5.08
N ARG A 112 -10.49 14.21 6.15
CA ARG A 112 -9.15 13.60 6.13
C ARG A 112 -9.22 12.11 5.82
N ILE A 113 -10.09 11.37 6.50
CA ILE A 113 -10.27 9.93 6.28
C ILE A 113 -10.73 9.66 4.85
N ALA A 114 -11.75 10.37 4.38
CA ALA A 114 -12.26 10.21 3.02
C ALA A 114 -11.19 10.54 1.96
N THR A 115 -10.32 11.51 2.23
CA THR A 115 -9.19 11.85 1.35
C THR A 115 -8.10 10.78 1.37
N MET A 116 -7.74 10.27 2.55
CA MET A 116 -6.73 9.20 2.69
C MET A 116 -7.20 7.87 2.09
N CYS A 117 -8.47 7.52 2.26
CA CYS A 117 -9.03 6.24 1.82
C CYS A 117 -9.52 6.27 0.37
N ASN A 118 -9.48 7.43 -0.29
CA ASN A 118 -9.90 7.57 -1.68
C ASN A 118 -8.90 6.87 -2.63
N TRP A 119 -9.33 5.77 -3.25
CA TRP A 119 -8.53 5.04 -4.24
C TRP A 119 -8.62 5.62 -5.67
N GLU A 120 -9.49 6.60 -5.91
CA GLU A 120 -9.60 7.29 -7.20
C GLU A 120 -9.04 8.72 -7.14
N PRO A 121 -7.87 8.98 -7.76
CA PRO A 121 -7.19 10.27 -7.63
C PRO A 121 -7.93 11.45 -8.28
N GLN A 122 -8.95 11.20 -9.11
CA GLN A 122 -9.71 12.25 -9.80
C GLN A 122 -10.56 13.14 -8.85
N GLY A 123 -10.73 12.75 -7.58
CA GLY A 123 -11.47 13.53 -6.58
C GLY A 123 -10.62 14.31 -5.58
N GLY A 124 -9.28 14.34 -5.72
CA GLY A 124 -8.37 14.76 -4.66
C GLY A 124 -7.73 16.15 -4.78
N ALA A 125 -7.59 16.70 -5.99
CA ALA A 125 -6.89 17.97 -6.18
C ALA A 125 -7.88 19.15 -6.29
N PRO A 126 -7.79 20.19 -5.45
CA PRO A 126 -8.53 21.42 -5.67
C PRO A 126 -8.12 22.02 -7.03
N ALA A 127 -9.09 22.51 -7.79
CA ALA A 127 -8.84 23.17 -9.07
C ALA A 127 -7.81 24.29 -8.88
N THR A 128 -6.70 24.21 -9.63
CA THR A 128 -5.70 25.28 -9.63
C THR A 128 -6.39 26.56 -10.08
N PRO A 129 -6.39 27.65 -9.27
CA PRO A 129 -7.06 28.87 -9.66
C PRO A 129 -6.40 29.41 -10.92
N THR A 130 -7.14 29.39 -12.04
CA THR A 130 -6.76 30.07 -13.27
C THR A 130 -6.96 31.57 -13.06
N GLY A 131 -6.02 32.19 -12.35
CA GLY A 131 -5.92 33.63 -12.28
C GLY A 131 -5.52 34.19 -13.64
N ARG A 132 -6.49 34.66 -14.41
CA ARG A 132 -6.25 35.72 -15.40
C ARG A 132 -7.16 36.89 -15.04
N GLY A 133 -6.69 37.69 -14.09
CA GLY A 133 -7.20 39.04 -13.89
C GLY A 133 -7.15 39.77 -15.22
N SER A 134 -8.33 40.15 -15.71
CA SER A 134 -8.50 41.00 -16.87
C SER A 134 -8.96 42.34 -16.29
N GLU A 135 -8.02 43.25 -16.11
CA GLU A 135 -8.24 44.70 -16.01
C GLU A 135 -7.43 45.37 -17.12
#